data_AF-A0A0D6L3F9-F1
#
_entry.id   AF-A0A0D6L3F9-F1
#
_cell.length_a   1.000
_cell.length_b   1.000
_cell.length_c   1.000
_cell.angle_alpha   90.00
_cell.angle_beta   90.00
_cell.angle_gamma   90.00
#
_symmetry.space_group_name_H-M   'P 1'
#
loop_
_entity.id
_entity.type
_entity.pdbx_description
1 polymer ?
#
loop_
_entity_poly.entity_id
_entity_poly.type
_entity_poly.pdbx_seq_one_letter_code
_entity_poly.pdbx_strand_id
1 'polypeptide(L)'
;MILKPAAVYPDPFFGGNHKLVLCKVLDPHEKPAKTNHRAKCKEVMDKIDHTNPWFGMEQEYLFLDRDGHPLGWPKFGFPKPQ
;
A
#
# COMPACT_ATOMS: atom_id res chain seq x y z
N MET A 1 18.46 0.39 -8.93
CA MET A 1 17.14 -0.02 -8.40
C MET A 1 16.36 -0.60 -9.57
N ILE A 2 15.77 -1.79 -9.40
CA ILE A 2 14.99 -2.47 -10.43
C ILE A 2 13.56 -2.66 -9.92
N LEU A 3 12.56 -2.28 -10.73
CA LEU A 3 11.15 -2.53 -10.44
C LEU A 3 10.71 -3.82 -11.12
N LYS A 4 10.30 -4.81 -10.33
CA LYS A 4 9.76 -6.07 -10.84
C LYS A 4 8.25 -6.11 -10.60
N PRO A 5 7.41 -6.22 -11.65
CA PRO A 5 5.96 -6.30 -11.49
C PRO A 5 5.54 -7.45 -10.55
N ALA A 6 4.50 -7.20 -9.75
CA ALA A 6 4.01 -8.13 -8.73
C ALA A 6 2.48 -8.31 -8.77
N ALA A 7 1.74 -7.27 -9.12
CA ALA A 7 0.29 -7.31 -9.35
C ALA A 7 -0.11 -6.20 -10.32
N VAL A 8 -1.22 -6.39 -11.04
CA VAL A 8 -1.76 -5.45 -12.03
C VAL A 8 -3.23 -5.19 -11.74
N TYR A 9 -3.62 -3.92 -11.78
CA TYR A 9 -5.00 -3.47 -11.55
C TYR A 9 -5.43 -2.52 -12.67
N PRO A 10 -6.74 -2.46 -13.01
CA PRO A 10 -7.27 -1.39 -13.87
C PRO A 10 -6.98 -0.02 -13.26
N ASP A 11 -6.62 0.95 -14.09
CA ASP A 11 -6.41 2.33 -13.63
C ASP A 11 -7.75 3.07 -13.50
N PRO A 12 -8.18 3.48 -12.30
CA PRO A 12 -9.47 4.15 -12.10
C PRO A 12 -9.47 5.63 -12.53
N PHE A 13 -8.29 6.22 -12.80
CA PHE A 13 -8.16 7.63 -13.18
C PHE A 13 -8.13 7.79 -14.70
N PHE A 14 -7.28 7.02 -15.38
CA PHE A 14 -7.16 7.08 -16.84
C PHE A 14 -8.16 6.16 -17.56
N GLY A 15 -8.65 5.10 -16.91
CA GLY A 15 -9.63 4.17 -17.48
C GLY A 15 -9.13 3.38 -18.69
N GLY A 16 -10.07 2.78 -19.44
CA GLY A 16 -9.78 2.05 -20.67
C GLY A 16 -8.74 0.94 -20.51
N ASN A 17 -7.69 1.00 -21.33
CA ASN A 17 -6.62 0.01 -21.34
C ASN A 17 -5.46 0.33 -20.36
N HIS A 18 -5.52 1.46 -19.64
CA HIS A 18 -4.48 1.84 -18.69
C HIS A 18 -4.50 0.95 -17.44
N LYS A 19 -3.32 0.76 -16.84
CA LYS A 19 -3.09 -0.17 -15.71
C LYS A 19 -2.24 0.48 -14.62
N LEU A 20 -2.56 0.17 -13.37
CA LEU A 20 -1.69 0.38 -12.23
C LEU A 20 -0.89 -0.90 -11.97
N VAL A 21 0.44 -0.78 -11.89
CA VAL A 21 1.34 -1.92 -11.67
C VAL A 21 2.02 -1.78 -10.32
N LEU A 22 1.65 -2.65 -9.38
CA LEU A 22 2.34 -2.75 -8.10
C LEU A 22 3.64 -3.55 -8.31
N CYS A 23 4.77 -2.95 -7.94
CA CYS A 23 6.10 -3.54 -8.14
C CYS A 23 6.76 -3.88 -6.81
N LYS A 24 7.57 -4.94 -6.81
CA LYS A 24 8.59 -5.17 -5.79
C LYS A 24 9.92 -4.56 -6.23
N VAL A 25 10.69 -4.07 -5.27
CA VAL A 25 11.94 -3.36 -5.54
C VAL A 25 13.14 -4.29 -5.33
N LEU A 26 14.01 -4.37 -6.33
CA LEU A 26 15.28 -5.09 -6.28
C LEU A 26 16.47 -4.12 -6.36
N ASP A 27 17.60 -4.54 -5.81
CA ASP A 27 18.88 -3.87 -5.97
C ASP A 27 19.49 -4.14 -7.37
N PRO A 28 20.63 -3.51 -7.75
CA PRO A 28 21.27 -3.75 -9.04
C PRO A 28 21.75 -5.18 -9.28
N HIS A 29 21.82 -6.02 -8.25
CA HIS A 29 22.20 -7.44 -8.34
C HIS A 29 20.98 -8.36 -8.30
N GLU A 30 19.78 -7.81 -8.58
CA GLU A 30 18.49 -8.51 -8.58
C GLU A 30 18.08 -9.12 -7.23
N LYS A 31 18.71 -8.72 -6.12
CA LYS A 31 18.31 -9.14 -4.78
C LYS A 31 17.23 -8.21 -4.24
N PRO A 32 16.32 -8.67 -3.35
CA PRO A 32 15.35 -7.79 -2.70
C PRO A 32 16.04 -6.59 -2.05
N ALA A 33 15.57 -5.37 -2.36
CA ALA A 33 16.06 -4.17 -1.68
C ALA A 33 15.77 -4.23 -0.17
N LYS A 34 16.51 -3.47 0.63
CA LYS A 34 16.39 -3.48 2.11
C LYS A 34 14.95 -3.23 2.61
N THR A 35 14.17 -2.43 1.89
CA THR A 35 12.78 -2.09 2.20
C THR A 35 11.74 -3.00 1.52
N ASN A 36 12.17 -4.03 0.78
CA ASN A 36 11.28 -4.97 0.11
C ASN A 36 10.82 -6.09 1.07
N HIS A 37 9.87 -5.76 1.96
CA HIS A 37 9.29 -6.72 2.90
C HIS A 37 8.40 -7.77 2.22
N ARG A 38 7.92 -7.51 0.99
CA ARG A 38 7.12 -8.47 0.21
C ARG A 38 7.88 -9.77 -0.07
N ALA A 39 9.21 -9.70 -0.27
CA ALA A 39 10.02 -10.88 -0.55
C ALA A 39 9.93 -11.92 0.58
N LYS A 40 10.06 -11.47 1.84
CA LYS A 40 9.96 -12.34 3.00
C LYS A 40 8.53 -12.84 3.23
N CYS A 41 7.54 -11.97 3.06
CA CYS A 41 6.13 -12.35 3.16
C CYS A 41 5.80 -13.47 2.16
N LYS A 42 6.18 -13.33 0.88
CA LYS A 42 5.94 -14.37 -0.13
C LYS A 42 6.57 -15.72 0.24
N GLU A 43 7.80 -15.73 0.76
CA GLU A 43 8.47 -16.97 1.18
C GLU A 43 7.68 -17.73 2.26
N VAL A 44 7.08 -17.01 3.21
CA VAL A 44 6.26 -17.61 4.27
C VAL A 44 4.93 -18.08 3.70
N MET A 45 4.26 -17.25 2.89
CA MET A 45 2.96 -17.56 2.28
C MET A 45 3.04 -18.80 1.39
N ASP A 46 4.10 -18.94 0.60
CA ASP A 46 4.32 -20.10 -0.28
C ASP A 46 4.45 -21.41 0.53
N LYS A 47 4.97 -21.36 1.77
CA LYS A 47 5.09 -22.54 2.65
C LYS A 47 3.76 -22.99 3.25
N ILE A 48 2.81 -22.07 3.40
CA ILE A 48 1.51 -22.32 4.04
C ILE A 48 0.35 -22.27 3.05
N ASP A 49 0.61 -22.33 1.75
CA ASP A 49 -0.41 -22.19 0.70
C ASP A 49 -1.61 -23.14 0.89
N HIS A 50 -1.33 -24.35 1.39
CA HIS A 50 -2.34 -25.38 1.71
C HIS A 50 -3.36 -24.98 2.79
N THR A 51 -3.07 -23.98 3.64
CA THR A 51 -3.99 -23.56 4.70
C THR A 51 -5.02 -22.53 4.23
N ASN A 52 -4.84 -21.96 3.02
CA ASN A 52 -5.69 -20.91 2.46
C ASN A 52 -6.02 -19.79 3.47
N PRO A 53 -5.00 -19.09 4.03
CA PRO A 53 -5.22 -18.13 5.09
C PRO A 53 -5.94 -16.87 4.58
N TRP A 54 -6.89 -16.37 5.35
CA TRP A 54 -7.64 -15.15 5.05
C TRP A 54 -7.25 -14.02 5.98
N PHE A 55 -7.11 -12.83 5.43
CA PHE A 55 -6.76 -11.62 6.18
C PHE A 55 -7.75 -10.52 5.88
N GLY A 56 -8.30 -9.92 6.94
CA GLY A 56 -8.99 -8.63 6.88
C GLY A 56 -8.09 -7.56 7.51
N MET A 57 -7.99 -6.40 6.87
CA MET A 57 -7.26 -5.26 7.40
C MET A 57 -8.18 -4.05 7.46
N GLU A 58 -8.21 -3.39 8.61
CA GLU A 58 -8.98 -2.17 8.83
C GLU A 58 -8.04 -0.98 8.69
N GLN A 59 -8.12 -0.28 7.56
CA GLN A 59 -7.30 0.90 7.29
C GLN A 59 -8.03 2.16 7.76
N GLU A 60 -7.61 2.71 8.90
CA GLU A 60 -8.01 4.04 9.34
C GLU A 60 -7.12 5.11 8.70
N TYR A 61 -7.69 6.28 8.43
CA TYR A 61 -6.96 7.46 7.94
C TYR A 61 -7.70 8.75 8.31
N LEU A 62 -6.96 9.86 8.36
CA LEU A 62 -7.50 11.19 8.62
C LEU A 62 -7.14 12.12 7.47
N PHE A 63 -8.13 12.87 6.97
CA PHE A 63 -7.85 13.94 6.02
C PHE A 63 -7.29 15.16 6.75
N LEU A 64 -6.19 15.70 6.22
CA LEU A 64 -5.59 16.94 6.67
C LEU A 64 -5.76 18.01 5.59
N ASP A 65 -5.90 19.25 6.02
CA ASP A 65 -5.77 20.44 5.17
C ASP A 65 -4.28 20.64 4.82
N ARG A 66 -3.97 21.59 3.92
CA ARG A 66 -2.60 21.81 3.41
C ARG A 66 -1.61 22.25 4.49
N ASP A 67 -2.09 22.75 5.61
CA ASP A 67 -1.29 23.11 6.78
C ASP A 67 -1.08 21.93 7.77
N GLY A 68 -1.59 20.75 7.44
CA GLY A 68 -1.49 19.56 8.27
C GLY A 68 -2.53 19.49 9.39
N HIS A 69 -3.46 20.45 9.47
CA HIS A 69 -4.56 20.42 10.46
C HIS A 69 -5.67 19.48 10.01
N PRO A 70 -6.34 18.74 10.91
CA PRO A 70 -7.47 17.89 10.53
C PRO A 70 -8.54 18.64 9.75
N LEU A 71 -8.93 18.08 8.61
CA LEU A 71 -9.89 18.70 7.70
C LEU A 71 -11.25 18.85 8.41
N GLY A 72 -11.77 20.08 8.44
CA GLY A 72 -13.06 20.41 9.07
C GLY A 72 -12.98 20.74 10.57
N TRP A 73 -11.83 20.61 11.21
CA TRP A 73 -11.65 21.04 12.60
C TRP A 73 -11.54 22.57 12.71
N PRO A 74 -12.04 23.19 13.79
CA PRO A 74 -11.74 24.58 14.10
C PRO A 74 -10.22 24.78 14.21
N LYS A 75 -9.68 25.87 13.65
CA LYS A 75 -8.23 26.16 13.73
C LYS A 75 -7.74 26.40 15.16
N PHE A 76 -8.63 26.85 16.05
CA PHE A 76 -8.33 27.13 17.47
C PHE A 76 -9.28 26.36 18.39
N GLY A 77 -9.31 25.03 18.29
CA GLY A 77 -10.12 24.19 19.17
C GLY A 77 -10.30 22.78 18.64
N PHE A 78 -11.26 22.08 19.24
CA PHE A 78 -11.65 20.72 18.88
C PHE A 78 -13.07 20.73 18.30
N PRO A 79 -13.43 19.76 17.44
CA PRO A 79 -14.83 19.54 17.09
C PRO A 79 -15.64 19.16 18.34
N LYS A 80 -16.97 19.11 18.19
CA LYS A 80 -17.82 18.55 19.24
C LYS A 80 -17.43 17.09 19.50
N PRO A 81 -17.62 16.58 20.73
CA PRO A 81 -17.40 15.17 21.03
C PRO A 81 -18.15 14.25 20.06
N GLN A 82 -17.55 13.10 19.79
CA GLN A 82 -18.04 12.07 18.87
C GLN A 82 -19.16 11.23 19.49
#